data_AF-X6MZI9-F1
#
_entry.id   AF-X6MZI9-F1
#
_cell.length_a   1.000
_cell.length_b   1.000
_cell.length_c   1.000
_cell.angle_alpha   90.00
_cell.angle_beta   90.00
_cell.angle_gamma   90.00
#
_symmetry.space_group_name_H-M   'P 1'
#
loop_
_entity.id
_entity.type
_entity.pdbx_description
1 polymer ?
#
loop_
_entity_poly.entity_id
_entity_poly.type
_entity_poly.pdbx_seq_one_letter_code
_entity_poly.pdbx_strand_id
1 'polypeptide(L)'
;MAGVSEEESRFRGEAKKVGGKIQFPLLVDENEVDVNGESLYKYECDDICKYLLETYGDRCELPWTYTLSRFFAMPRLLVASLCRPLDQHGNRSIRKNLSLSKIPDKPLEVFSYEASPFSRRVREVLSSLEIPYYLRNTAHGSVKRNEFKDRFYEKYIPPLRRSFGLVQLPLVVDPNVDDGKVVLESTDIVDYLKHHYW
;
A
#
# COMPACT_ATOMS: atom_id res chain seq x y z
N MET A 1 24.45 16.37 8.84
CA MET A 1 23.19 16.13 9.58
C MET A 1 23.16 14.64 9.84
N ALA A 2 23.23 14.22 11.11
CA ALA A 2 23.17 12.82 11.48
C ALA A 2 21.82 12.25 11.03
N GLY A 3 21.82 11.17 10.26
CA GLY A 3 20.59 10.47 9.92
C GLY A 3 19.95 9.93 11.19
N VAL A 4 18.63 9.95 11.27
CA VAL A 4 17.86 9.26 12.33
C VAL A 4 18.38 7.83 12.42
N SER A 5 18.72 7.35 13.62
CA SER A 5 19.21 5.99 13.77
C SER A 5 18.12 4.99 13.34
N GLU A 6 18.51 3.81 12.87
CA GLU A 6 17.53 2.83 12.34
C GLU A 6 16.50 2.40 13.40
N GLU A 7 16.86 2.47 14.68
CA GLU A 7 15.99 2.15 15.83
C GLU A 7 15.02 3.30 16.17
N GLU A 8 15.36 4.54 15.83
CA GLU A 8 14.51 5.72 15.99
C GLU A 8 13.55 5.92 14.80
N SER A 9 13.73 5.16 13.71
CA SER A 9 12.83 5.20 12.55
C SER A 9 11.48 4.56 12.88
N ARG A 10 10.39 5.29 12.55
CA ARG A 10 8.99 4.99 12.94
C ARG A 10 8.63 3.51 12.79
N PHE A 11 8.73 2.97 11.59
CA PHE A 11 8.32 1.58 11.30
C PHE A 11 9.45 0.55 11.42
N ARG A 12 10.72 0.97 11.36
CA ARG A 12 11.85 0.04 11.52
C ARG A 12 11.97 -0.43 12.97
N GLY A 13 11.81 0.48 13.93
CA GLY A 13 11.77 0.13 15.34
C GLY A 13 10.61 -0.81 15.68
N GLU A 14 9.42 -0.56 15.11
CA GLU A 14 8.26 -1.44 15.25
C GLU A 14 8.49 -2.82 14.62
N ALA A 15 9.03 -2.89 13.41
CA ALA A 15 9.35 -4.16 12.75
C ALA A 15 10.34 -5.02 13.56
N LYS A 16 11.33 -4.37 14.21
CA LYS A 16 12.27 -5.05 15.12
C LYS A 16 11.57 -5.56 16.39
N LYS A 17 10.63 -4.81 16.94
CA LYS A 17 9.85 -5.23 18.13
C LYS A 17 8.96 -6.43 17.82
N VAL A 18 8.27 -6.42 16.67
CA VAL A 18 7.31 -7.47 16.31
C VAL A 18 7.99 -8.73 15.80
N GLY A 19 8.90 -8.62 14.82
CA GLY A 19 9.51 -9.81 14.21
C GLY A 19 10.93 -10.13 14.68
N GLY A 20 11.47 -9.35 15.62
CA GLY A 20 12.81 -9.55 16.21
C GLY A 20 13.98 -9.01 15.36
N LYS A 21 13.75 -8.65 14.10
CA LYS A 21 14.78 -8.12 13.18
C LYS A 21 14.22 -7.09 12.20
N ILE A 22 15.08 -6.18 11.75
CA ILE A 22 14.74 -5.17 10.74
C ILE A 22 14.88 -5.82 9.35
N GLN A 23 13.83 -6.51 8.92
CA GLN A 23 13.76 -7.16 7.61
C GLN A 23 12.40 -6.88 6.98
N PHE A 24 12.38 -6.63 5.67
CA PHE A 24 11.17 -6.34 4.91
C PHE A 24 11.14 -7.15 3.60
N PRO A 25 9.96 -7.59 3.13
CA PRO A 25 8.64 -7.36 3.73
C PRO A 25 8.41 -8.16 5.02
N LEU A 26 7.54 -7.63 5.86
CA LEU A 26 7.04 -8.23 7.09
C LEU A 26 5.51 -8.24 7.01
N LEU A 27 4.90 -9.41 7.17
CA LEU A 27 3.47 -9.56 7.37
C LEU A 27 3.22 -9.86 8.85
N VAL A 28 2.27 -9.15 9.45
CA VAL A 28 1.70 -9.46 10.75
C VAL A 28 0.24 -9.80 10.51
N ASP A 29 -0.19 -10.97 10.96
CA ASP A 29 -1.56 -11.43 10.86
C ASP A 29 -2.18 -11.51 12.25
N GLU A 30 -3.15 -10.66 12.50
CA GLU A 30 -3.84 -10.56 13.79
C GLU A 30 -5.00 -11.57 13.90
N ASN A 31 -5.40 -12.24 12.82
CA ASN A 31 -6.49 -13.21 12.86
C ASN A 31 -6.03 -14.57 13.41
N GLU A 32 -4.75 -14.90 13.22
CA GLU A 32 -4.12 -16.12 13.69
C GLU A 32 -3.24 -15.81 14.90
N VAL A 33 -3.49 -16.50 16.00
CA VAL A 33 -2.67 -16.43 17.22
C VAL A 33 -1.74 -17.64 17.28
N ASP A 34 -0.47 -17.40 17.56
CA ASP A 34 0.51 -18.44 17.84
C ASP A 34 0.13 -19.19 19.13
N VAL A 35 0.80 -20.31 19.41
CA VAL A 35 0.60 -21.17 20.59
C VAL A 35 0.69 -20.39 21.91
N ASN A 36 1.37 -19.23 21.90
CA ASN A 36 1.56 -18.34 23.04
C ASN A 36 0.52 -17.18 23.11
N GLY A 37 -0.42 -17.09 22.17
CA GLY A 37 -1.44 -16.03 22.11
C GLY A 37 -0.99 -14.72 21.44
N GLU A 38 0.15 -14.71 20.76
CA GLU A 38 0.68 -13.54 20.03
C GLU A 38 0.31 -13.60 18.53
N SER A 39 0.14 -12.45 17.87
CA SER A 39 -0.16 -12.38 16.43
C SER A 39 0.95 -13.02 15.61
N LEU A 40 0.58 -13.87 14.66
CA LEU A 40 1.54 -14.55 13.80
C LEU A 40 2.22 -13.56 12.85
N TYR A 41 3.55 -13.66 12.69
CA TYR A 41 4.30 -12.88 11.71
C TYR A 41 5.08 -13.75 10.72
N LYS A 42 5.28 -13.24 9.50
CA LYS A 42 6.05 -13.88 8.42
C LYS A 42 6.98 -12.88 7.75
N TYR A 43 8.20 -13.33 7.45
CA TYR A 43 9.17 -12.62 6.63
C TYR A 43 9.24 -13.21 5.23
N GLU A 44 9.95 -12.54 4.31
CA GLU A 44 10.18 -12.96 2.92
C GLU A 44 8.92 -12.99 2.04
N CYS A 45 9.04 -12.48 0.82
CA CYS A 45 7.91 -12.41 -0.11
C CYS A 45 7.30 -13.80 -0.39
N ASP A 46 8.15 -14.80 -0.61
CA ASP A 46 7.72 -16.15 -1.01
C ASP A 46 6.99 -16.87 0.12
N ASP A 47 7.49 -16.76 1.36
CA ASP A 47 6.89 -17.38 2.54
C ASP A 47 5.58 -16.69 2.92
N ILE A 48 5.51 -15.36 2.81
CA ILE A 48 4.27 -14.59 2.99
C ILE A 48 3.21 -15.02 1.98
N CYS A 49 3.55 -15.09 0.70
CA CYS A 49 2.61 -15.53 -0.34
C CYS A 49 2.13 -16.95 -0.08
N LYS A 50 3.04 -17.87 0.25
CA LYS A 50 2.71 -19.25 0.59
C LYS A 50 1.76 -19.32 1.77
N TYR A 51 2.07 -18.63 2.87
CA TYR A 51 1.23 -18.57 4.07
C TYR A 51 -0.18 -18.06 3.76
N LEU A 52 -0.31 -16.96 3.00
CA LEU A 52 -1.60 -16.37 2.65
C LEU A 52 -2.44 -17.32 1.78
N LEU A 53 -1.80 -18.06 0.87
CA LEU A 53 -2.46 -19.06 0.03
C LEU A 53 -2.91 -20.27 0.86
N GLU A 54 -2.10 -20.74 1.79
CA GLU A 54 -2.45 -21.88 2.64
C GLU A 54 -3.54 -21.53 3.67
N THR A 55 -3.56 -20.29 4.16
CA THR A 55 -4.47 -19.86 5.25
C THR A 55 -5.78 -19.27 4.72
N TYR A 56 -5.72 -18.47 3.65
CA TYR A 56 -6.87 -17.73 3.12
C TYR A 56 -7.21 -18.10 1.66
N GLY A 57 -6.45 -19.00 1.06
CA GLY A 57 -6.54 -19.34 -0.36
C GLY A 57 -7.53 -20.46 -0.68
N ASP A 58 -8.43 -20.85 0.22
CA ASP A 58 -9.44 -21.92 -0.01
C ASP A 58 -10.24 -21.79 -1.32
N ARG A 59 -10.35 -20.57 -1.86
CA ARG A 59 -11.03 -20.26 -3.12
C ARG A 59 -10.09 -19.75 -4.22
N CYS A 60 -8.78 -19.89 -4.05
CA CYS A 60 -7.77 -19.41 -4.97
C CYS A 60 -7.14 -20.58 -5.73
N GLU A 61 -7.52 -20.74 -6.99
CA GLU A 61 -6.78 -21.58 -7.92
C GLU A 61 -5.66 -20.74 -8.54
N LEU A 62 -4.41 -21.09 -8.23
CA LEU A 62 -3.26 -20.44 -8.85
C LEU A 62 -3.15 -20.88 -10.31
N PRO A 63 -3.17 -19.93 -11.27
CA PRO A 63 -2.91 -20.30 -12.65
C PRO A 63 -1.47 -20.80 -12.76
N TRP A 64 -1.23 -21.78 -13.63
CA TRP A 64 0.11 -22.34 -13.86
C TRP A 64 1.17 -21.27 -14.20
N THR A 65 0.73 -20.14 -14.76
CA THR A 65 1.56 -18.97 -15.06
C THR A 65 2.15 -18.31 -13.81
N TYR A 66 1.54 -18.44 -12.63
CA TYR A 66 2.08 -17.95 -11.37
C TYR A 66 3.42 -18.62 -11.06
N THR A 67 3.45 -19.95 -11.07
CA THR A 67 4.68 -20.74 -10.86
C THR A 67 5.73 -20.44 -11.92
N LEU A 68 5.32 -20.29 -13.18
CA LEU A 68 6.24 -19.92 -14.26
C LEU A 68 6.81 -18.50 -14.09
N SER A 69 6.00 -17.56 -13.62
CA SER A 69 6.41 -16.16 -13.45
C SER A 69 7.55 -15.99 -12.47
N ARG A 70 7.66 -16.88 -11.47
CA ARG A 70 8.77 -16.89 -10.50
C ARG A 70 10.14 -17.07 -11.18
N PHE A 71 10.21 -17.80 -12.29
CA PHE A 71 11.45 -17.99 -13.05
C PHE A 71 11.79 -16.80 -13.98
N PHE A 72 10.81 -16.00 -14.40
CA PHE A 72 10.99 -14.88 -15.35
C PHE A 72 10.80 -13.49 -14.73
N ALA A 73 10.50 -13.37 -13.44
CA ALA A 73 10.24 -12.09 -12.77
C ALA A 73 11.53 -11.25 -12.57
N MET A 74 12.67 -11.91 -12.37
CA MET A 74 13.93 -11.26 -11.98
C MET A 74 14.47 -10.23 -13.00
N PRO A 75 14.45 -10.49 -14.32
CA PRO A 75 14.90 -9.50 -15.32
C PRO A 75 14.05 -8.22 -15.34
N ARG A 76 12.73 -8.31 -15.10
CA ARG A 76 11.83 -7.15 -15.08
C ARG A 76 12.10 -6.21 -13.90
N LEU A 77 12.49 -6.76 -12.75
CA LEU A 77 12.81 -5.97 -11.55
C LEU A 77 14.07 -5.13 -11.74
N LEU A 78 15.07 -5.65 -12.47
CA LEU A 78 16.31 -4.93 -12.78
C LEU A 78 16.05 -3.72 -13.68
N VAL A 79 15.30 -3.90 -14.77
CA VAL A 79 14.93 -2.79 -15.68
C VAL A 79 14.15 -1.71 -14.95
N ALA A 80 13.16 -2.10 -14.14
CA ALA A 80 12.35 -1.14 -13.39
C ALA A 80 13.16 -0.38 -12.33
N SER A 81 14.24 -0.97 -11.79
CA SER A 81 15.13 -0.34 -10.81
C SER A 81 16.11 0.64 -11.45
N LEU A 82 16.54 0.37 -12.69
CA LEU A 82 17.39 1.29 -13.47
C LEU A 82 16.68 2.59 -13.86
N CYS A 83 15.35 2.57 -14.01
CA CYS A 83 14.55 3.77 -14.30
C CYS A 83 14.10 4.55 -13.04
N ARG A 84 14.58 4.20 -11.83
CA ARG A 84 14.17 4.83 -10.55
C ARG A 84 15.09 5.91 -9.92
N PRO A 85 16.04 6.56 -10.59
CA PRO A 85 16.80 7.66 -9.97
C PRO A 85 16.05 9.01 -9.94
N LEU A 86 14.82 9.11 -10.49
CA LEU A 86 14.04 10.35 -10.51
C LEU A 86 13.49 10.71 -9.12
N ASP A 87 13.58 11.99 -8.75
CA ASP A 87 13.13 12.56 -7.47
C ASP A 87 11.63 12.38 -7.18
N GLN A 88 10.85 11.81 -8.09
CA GLN A 88 9.42 11.53 -7.86
C GLN A 88 9.12 10.05 -7.57
N HIS A 89 10.11 9.14 -7.69
CA HIS A 89 9.88 7.68 -7.71
C HIS A 89 10.81 6.89 -6.76
N GLY A 90 11.17 7.50 -5.62
CA GLY A 90 11.41 6.73 -4.39
C GLY A 90 12.86 6.44 -3.96
N ASN A 91 13.89 6.57 -4.80
CA ASN A 91 15.26 6.31 -4.34
C ASN A 91 16.05 7.55 -3.87
N ARG A 92 15.70 8.75 -4.38
CA ARG A 92 16.42 10.00 -4.09
C ARG A 92 15.61 11.05 -3.34
N SER A 93 14.28 11.04 -3.48
CA SER A 93 13.37 12.07 -2.94
C SER A 93 13.29 12.10 -1.41
N ILE A 94 13.40 10.94 -0.77
CA ILE A 94 12.87 10.75 0.59
C ILE A 94 13.97 10.75 1.65
N ARG A 95 15.24 10.52 1.28
CA ARG A 95 16.33 10.48 2.27
C ARG A 95 16.65 11.82 2.91
N LYS A 96 16.21 12.94 2.32
CA LYS A 96 16.58 14.26 2.85
C LYS A 96 15.70 14.76 3.99
N ASN A 97 14.43 14.33 4.10
CA ASN A 97 13.46 14.91 5.06
C ASN A 97 12.52 13.88 5.73
N LEU A 98 12.88 12.60 5.82
CA LEU A 98 12.04 11.55 6.45
C LEU A 98 11.66 11.89 7.92
N SER A 99 12.42 12.77 8.57
CA SER A 99 12.21 13.21 9.95
C SER A 99 11.16 14.33 10.12
N LEU A 100 10.47 14.79 9.06
CA LEU A 100 9.60 15.98 9.13
C LEU A 100 8.13 15.75 8.76
N SER A 101 7.73 14.59 8.24
CA SER A 101 6.32 14.39 7.86
C SER A 101 5.40 14.39 9.07
N LYS A 102 4.23 15.03 8.96
CA LYS A 102 3.22 15.04 10.01
C LYS A 102 2.60 13.65 10.17
N ILE A 103 2.46 13.19 11.40
CA ILE A 103 1.80 11.91 11.71
C ILE A 103 0.28 12.15 11.74
N PRO A 104 -0.52 11.42 10.96
CA PRO A 104 -1.96 11.43 11.12
C PRO A 104 -2.37 10.70 12.41
N ASP A 105 -3.37 11.24 13.12
CA ASP A 105 -3.89 10.62 14.35
C ASP A 105 -4.62 9.30 14.05
N LYS A 106 -5.25 9.20 12.88
CA LYS A 106 -5.96 8.02 12.39
C LYS A 106 -5.39 7.59 11.03
N PRO A 107 -5.22 6.28 10.78
CA PRO A 107 -4.75 5.80 9.48
C PRO A 107 -5.72 6.18 8.36
N LEU A 108 -5.18 6.58 7.21
CA LEU A 108 -5.97 6.90 6.02
C LEU A 108 -6.53 5.62 5.40
N GLU A 109 -7.60 5.70 4.63
CA GLU A 109 -8.10 4.57 3.84
C GLU A 109 -7.85 4.80 2.36
N VAL A 110 -7.23 3.81 1.69
CA VAL A 110 -6.75 3.95 0.31
C VAL A 110 -7.33 2.83 -0.55
N PHE A 111 -8.20 3.21 -1.48
CA PHE A 111 -8.69 2.34 -2.53
C PHE A 111 -7.70 2.34 -3.69
N SER A 112 -7.07 1.18 -3.92
CA SER A 112 -5.93 1.03 -4.82
C SER A 112 -6.09 -0.19 -5.70
N TYR A 113 -5.53 -0.16 -6.91
CA TYR A 113 -5.37 -1.35 -7.74
C TYR A 113 -3.89 -1.55 -8.07
N GLU A 114 -3.33 -2.69 -7.66
CA GLU A 114 -1.88 -2.93 -7.75
C GLU A 114 -1.30 -2.80 -9.15
N ALA A 115 -2.04 -3.23 -10.18
CA ALA A 115 -1.59 -3.14 -11.57
C ALA A 115 -1.73 -1.73 -12.17
N SER A 116 -2.38 -0.79 -11.47
CA SER A 116 -2.57 0.58 -11.96
C SER A 116 -1.33 1.45 -11.69
N PRO A 117 -0.73 2.08 -12.71
CA PRO A 117 0.41 3.00 -12.51
C PRO A 117 0.02 4.24 -11.68
N PHE A 118 -1.23 4.70 -11.78
CA PHE A 118 -1.76 5.82 -11.00
C PHE A 118 -1.84 5.48 -9.51
N SER A 119 -2.32 4.27 -9.20
CA SER A 119 -2.37 3.76 -7.82
C SER A 119 -0.98 3.54 -7.23
N ARG A 120 -0.04 3.07 -8.04
CA ARG A 120 1.36 2.94 -7.66
C ARG A 120 1.97 4.28 -7.25
N ARG A 121 1.76 5.35 -8.03
CA ARG A 121 2.25 6.70 -7.72
C ARG A 121 1.81 7.18 -6.33
N VAL A 122 0.53 7.00 -6.00
CA VAL A 122 -0.01 7.39 -4.68
C VAL A 122 0.64 6.57 -3.55
N ARG A 123 0.77 5.25 -3.72
CA ARG A 123 1.42 4.39 -2.72
C ARG A 123 2.88 4.77 -2.47
N GLU A 124 3.62 5.13 -3.52
CA GLU A 124 5.01 5.59 -3.38
C GLU A 124 5.09 6.87 -2.53
N VAL A 125 4.16 7.81 -2.71
CA VAL A 125 4.11 9.03 -1.87
C VAL A 125 3.72 8.73 -0.43
N LEU A 126 2.72 7.87 -0.20
CA LEU A 126 2.35 7.44 1.16
C LEU A 126 3.52 6.77 1.88
N SER A 127 4.23 5.86 1.21
CA SER A 127 5.45 5.23 1.74
C SER A 127 6.56 6.24 1.98
N SER A 128 6.67 7.28 1.14
CA SER A 128 7.66 8.35 1.32
C SER A 128 7.39 9.20 2.55
N LEU A 129 6.12 9.48 2.81
CA LEU A 129 5.67 10.26 3.95
C LEU A 129 5.62 9.41 5.24
N GLU A 130 5.87 8.10 5.16
CA GLU A 130 5.69 7.17 6.29
C GLU A 130 4.29 7.32 6.93
N ILE A 131 3.26 7.51 6.10
CA ILE A 131 1.87 7.62 6.55
C ILE A 131 1.28 6.21 6.71
N PRO A 132 0.72 5.84 7.88
CA PRO A 132 -0.03 4.61 8.04
C PRO A 132 -1.37 4.69 7.30
N TYR A 133 -1.75 3.61 6.61
CA TYR A 133 -3.02 3.55 5.88
C TYR A 133 -3.57 2.12 5.76
N TYR A 134 -4.90 2.02 5.67
CA TYR A 134 -5.60 0.81 5.29
C TYR A 134 -5.69 0.70 3.76
N LEU A 135 -5.12 -0.38 3.21
CA LEU A 135 -5.14 -0.64 1.78
C LEU A 135 -6.34 -1.50 1.37
N ARG A 136 -7.29 -0.90 0.64
CA ARG A 136 -8.42 -1.59 0.01
C ARG A 136 -8.05 -1.94 -1.44
N ASN A 137 -7.47 -3.13 -1.65
CA ASN A 137 -7.12 -3.58 -3.00
C ASN A 137 -8.39 -3.92 -3.82
N THR A 138 -8.63 -3.15 -4.88
CA THR A 138 -9.87 -3.10 -5.68
C THR A 138 -9.63 -3.53 -7.13
N ALA A 139 -8.89 -4.62 -7.28
CA ALA A 139 -8.74 -5.33 -8.53
C ALA A 139 -10.11 -5.71 -9.15
N HIS A 140 -10.11 -5.97 -10.46
CA HIS A 140 -11.28 -6.50 -11.14
C HIS A 140 -11.75 -7.79 -10.47
N GLY A 141 -13.05 -7.91 -10.19
CA GLY A 141 -13.64 -9.05 -9.49
C GLY A 141 -13.53 -9.04 -7.96
N SER A 142 -12.80 -8.08 -7.36
CA SER A 142 -12.70 -7.97 -5.90
C SER A 142 -14.02 -7.54 -5.25
N VAL A 143 -14.38 -8.15 -4.12
CA VAL A 143 -15.52 -7.73 -3.28
C VAL A 143 -15.36 -6.29 -2.82
N LYS A 144 -14.13 -5.84 -2.56
CA LYS A 144 -13.82 -4.45 -2.16
C LYS A 144 -14.15 -3.45 -3.28
N ARG A 145 -14.25 -3.90 -4.53
CA ARG A 145 -14.70 -3.07 -5.66
C ARG A 145 -16.20 -2.78 -5.58
N ASN A 146 -17.00 -3.71 -5.03
CA ASN A 146 -18.42 -3.47 -4.75
C ASN A 146 -18.55 -2.50 -3.57
N GLU A 147 -17.76 -2.69 -2.50
CA GLU A 147 -17.70 -1.74 -1.39
C GLU A 147 -17.37 -0.30 -1.86
N PHE A 148 -16.40 -0.16 -2.77
CA PHE A 148 -16.11 1.13 -3.40
C PHE A 148 -17.34 1.69 -4.12
N LYS A 149 -18.06 0.84 -4.86
CA LYS A 149 -19.23 1.29 -5.61
C LYS A 149 -20.33 1.77 -4.66
N ASP A 150 -20.63 0.99 -3.64
CA ASP A 150 -21.68 1.28 -2.67
C ASP A 150 -21.42 2.60 -1.94
N ARG A 151 -20.15 2.89 -1.62
CA ARG A 151 -19.75 4.09 -0.85
C ARG A 151 -19.55 5.34 -1.71
N PHE A 152 -18.99 5.20 -2.91
CA PHE A 152 -18.45 6.36 -3.65
C PHE A 152 -18.99 6.52 -5.08
N TYR A 153 -19.62 5.48 -5.66
CA TYR A 153 -19.95 5.48 -7.09
C TYR A 153 -20.87 6.64 -7.47
N GLU A 154 -22.00 6.76 -6.77
CA GLU A 154 -23.03 7.74 -7.11
C GLU A 154 -22.57 9.17 -6.85
N LYS A 155 -21.74 9.38 -5.82
CA LYS A 155 -21.33 10.71 -5.36
C LYS A 155 -20.14 11.28 -6.13
N TYR A 156 -19.15 10.45 -6.47
CA TYR A 156 -17.86 10.92 -6.97
C TYR A 156 -17.59 10.54 -8.43
N ILE A 157 -18.31 9.58 -9.01
CA ILE A 157 -18.05 9.13 -10.38
C ILE A 157 -18.95 9.90 -11.36
N PRO A 158 -18.38 10.52 -12.41
CA PRO A 158 -19.17 11.23 -13.41
C PRO A 158 -20.23 10.34 -14.09
N PRO A 159 -21.43 10.87 -14.42
CA PRO A 159 -22.52 10.09 -15.03
C PRO A 159 -22.07 9.27 -16.24
N LEU A 160 -21.24 9.84 -17.10
CA LEU A 160 -20.72 9.15 -18.29
C LEU A 160 -19.95 7.86 -17.93
N ARG A 161 -19.08 7.92 -16.93
CA ARG A 161 -18.33 6.75 -16.46
C ARG A 161 -19.23 5.75 -15.74
N ARG A 162 -20.25 6.25 -15.02
CA ARG A 162 -21.27 5.42 -14.37
C ARG A 162 -22.04 4.56 -15.36
N SER A 163 -22.46 5.14 -16.49
CA SER A 163 -23.18 4.41 -17.54
C SER A 163 -22.39 3.25 -18.13
N PHE A 164 -21.06 3.29 -18.08
CA PHE A 164 -20.18 2.21 -18.55
C PHE A 164 -19.72 1.26 -17.42
N GLY A 165 -20.18 1.41 -16.18
CA GLY A 165 -19.76 0.55 -15.08
C GLY A 165 -18.31 0.79 -14.63
N LEU A 166 -17.68 1.90 -15.05
CA LEU A 166 -16.27 2.17 -14.83
C LEU A 166 -16.02 2.72 -13.43
N VAL A 167 -15.04 2.13 -12.74
CA VAL A 167 -14.56 2.58 -11.43
C VAL A 167 -13.29 3.41 -11.63
N GLN A 168 -13.15 4.49 -10.87
CA GLN A 168 -12.00 5.37 -10.91
C GLN A 168 -11.13 5.14 -9.67
N LEU A 169 -9.86 4.78 -9.89
CA LEU A 169 -8.86 4.53 -8.85
C LEU A 169 -7.56 5.24 -9.24
N PRO A 170 -6.73 5.68 -8.27
CA PRO A 170 -6.88 5.54 -6.82
C PRO A 170 -7.89 6.53 -6.21
N LEU A 171 -8.33 6.23 -4.98
CA LEU A 171 -9.12 7.13 -4.13
C LEU A 171 -8.58 7.05 -2.70
N VAL A 172 -8.46 8.20 -2.03
CA VAL A 172 -8.01 8.30 -0.64
C VAL A 172 -9.11 8.93 0.21
N VAL A 173 -9.36 8.34 1.37
CA VAL A 173 -10.23 8.87 2.42
C VAL A 173 -9.35 9.23 3.61
N ASP A 174 -9.42 10.49 4.02
CA ASP A 174 -8.66 11.00 5.15
C ASP A 174 -9.61 11.34 6.32
N PRO A 175 -9.63 10.50 7.37
CA PRO A 175 -10.47 10.73 8.54
C PRO A 175 -9.97 11.87 9.45
N ASN A 176 -8.79 12.43 9.19
CA ASN A 176 -8.17 13.48 10.00
C ASN A 176 -8.57 14.90 9.56
N VAL A 177 -9.25 15.02 8.40
CA VAL A 177 -9.61 16.31 7.80
C VAL A 177 -11.10 16.36 7.50
N ASP A 178 -11.76 17.43 7.93
CA ASP A 178 -13.16 17.77 7.63
C ASP A 178 -14.15 16.59 7.81
N ASP A 179 -13.96 15.78 8.87
CA ASP A 179 -14.77 14.60 9.20
C ASP A 179 -14.81 13.51 8.10
N GLY A 180 -13.74 13.37 7.30
CA GLY A 180 -13.60 12.31 6.30
C GLY A 180 -13.44 12.80 4.87
N LYS A 181 -12.43 13.65 4.61
CA LYS A 181 -12.15 14.19 3.27
C LYS A 181 -11.84 13.07 2.27
N VAL A 182 -12.50 13.12 1.11
CA VAL A 182 -12.30 12.17 0.01
C VAL A 182 -11.63 12.87 -1.15
N VAL A 183 -10.51 12.32 -1.62
CA VAL A 183 -9.75 12.86 -2.75
C VAL A 183 -9.61 11.78 -3.82
N LEU A 184 -9.96 12.13 -5.06
CA LEU A 184 -9.80 11.32 -6.26
C LEU A 184 -8.68 11.90 -7.12
N GLU A 185 -8.33 11.18 -8.19
CA GLU A 185 -7.26 11.52 -9.14
C GLU A 185 -5.86 11.47 -8.53
N SER A 186 -4.95 10.76 -9.20
CA SER A 186 -3.63 10.48 -8.62
C SER A 186 -2.75 11.73 -8.43
N THR A 187 -2.93 12.77 -9.25
CA THR A 187 -2.21 14.05 -9.11
C THR A 187 -2.69 14.80 -7.88
N ASP A 188 -4.00 14.95 -7.76
CA ASP A 188 -4.63 15.75 -6.72
C ASP A 188 -4.43 15.09 -5.35
N ILE A 189 -4.48 13.75 -5.30
CA ILE A 189 -4.12 12.98 -4.10
C ILE A 189 -2.67 13.25 -3.70
N VAL A 190 -1.71 13.25 -4.63
CA VAL A 190 -0.30 13.48 -4.32
C VAL A 190 -0.08 14.90 -3.82
N ASP A 191 -0.68 15.89 -4.46
CA ASP A 191 -0.57 17.29 -4.07
C ASP A 191 -1.23 17.52 -2.70
N TYR A 192 -2.38 16.90 -2.45
CA TYR A 192 -3.04 16.88 -1.15
C TYR A 192 -2.14 16.29 -0.05
N LEU A 193 -1.62 15.08 -0.26
CA LEU A 193 -0.79 14.40 0.74
C LEU A 193 0.47 15.20 1.08
N LYS A 194 1.11 15.80 0.06
CA LYS A 194 2.26 16.69 0.29
C LYS A 194 1.84 17.95 1.03
N HIS A 195 0.75 18.60 0.65
CA HIS A 195 0.34 19.84 1.31
C HIS A 195 -0.04 19.65 2.79
N HIS A 196 -0.67 18.52 3.13
CA HIS A 196 -1.18 18.29 4.48
C HIS A 196 -0.21 17.55 5.42
N TYR A 197 0.73 16.77 4.87
CA TYR A 197 1.60 15.90 5.65
C TYR A 197 3.10 16.05 5.40
N TRP A 198 3.54 16.84 4.42
CA TRP A 198 4.95 17.18 4.20
C TRP A 198 5.34 18.44 4.96
#